data_AF-A0A3D1H7U4-F1
#
_entry.id   AF-A0A3D1H7U4-F1
#
_cell.length_a   1.000
_cell.length_b   1.000
_cell.length_c   1.000
_cell.angle_alpha   90.00
_cell.angle_beta   90.00
_cell.angle_gamma   90.00
#
_symmetry.space_group_name_H-M   'P 1'
#
loop_
_entity.id
_entity.type
_entity.pdbx_description
1 polymer ?
#
loop_
_entity_poly.entity_id
_entity_poly.type
_entity_poly.pdbx_seq_one_letter_code
_entity_poly.pdbx_strand_id
1 'polypeptide(L)'
;SQGNDLAERTRYVLYGFGTHADVGNTVTVPSDIVNYAGTTIAAGSTVRGNIQNFGGGDVLLDEKWYTTLGGGFGGSVISEFAVADASYVRFRELTLGYELKNTLV
;
A
#
# COMPACT_ATOMS: atom_id res chain seq x y z
N SER A 1 -3.53 16.16 9.07
CA SER A 1 -2.09 15.90 9.25
C SER A 1 -1.61 16.78 10.37
N GLN A 2 -1.01 16.19 11.40
CA GLN A 2 -0.28 16.90 12.45
C GLN A 2 0.99 16.10 12.73
N GLY A 3 2.11 16.77 13.00
CA GLY A 3 3.35 16.09 13.38
C GLY A 3 3.97 15.15 12.32
N ASN A 4 3.79 15.44 11.03
CA ASN A 4 4.18 14.57 9.91
C ASN A 4 3.37 13.27 9.77
N ASP A 5 2.27 13.11 10.49
CA ASP A 5 1.36 11.99 10.25
C ASP A 5 0.26 12.36 9.24
N LEU A 6 0.01 11.48 8.28
CA LEU A 6 -1.08 11.60 7.30
C LEU A 6 -2.01 10.39 7.40
N ALA A 7 -3.30 10.65 7.55
CA ALA A 7 -4.33 9.63 7.40
C ALA A 7 -4.62 9.38 5.91
N GLU A 8 -4.11 8.29 5.35
CA GLU A 8 -4.26 7.87 3.95
C GLU A 8 -5.64 7.27 3.65
N ARG A 9 -6.72 7.97 4.01
CA ARG A 9 -8.08 7.43 3.87
C ARG A 9 -8.47 7.14 2.41
N THR A 10 -7.89 7.89 1.46
CA THR A 10 -8.07 7.64 0.03
C THR A 10 -7.61 6.23 -0.37
N ARG A 11 -6.50 5.72 0.18
CA ARG A 11 -6.02 4.35 -0.07
C ARG A 11 -7.09 3.31 0.23
N TYR A 12 -7.73 3.43 1.39
CA TYR A 12 -8.79 2.52 1.84
C TYR A 12 -10.04 2.58 0.95
N VAL A 13 -10.37 3.75 0.42
CA VAL A 13 -11.44 3.87 -0.57
C VAL A 13 -11.08 3.17 -1.87
N LEU A 14 -9.85 3.39 -2.35
CA LEU A 14 -9.37 2.78 -3.59
C LEU A 14 -9.23 1.26 -3.48
N TYR A 15 -9.00 0.72 -2.28
CA TYR A 15 -9.09 -0.72 -2.02
C TYR A 15 -10.49 -1.27 -2.30
N GLY A 16 -11.52 -0.64 -1.76
CA GLY A 16 -12.90 -1.06 -2.00
C GLY A 16 -13.31 -0.97 -3.48
N PHE A 17 -12.76 -0.01 -4.22
CA PHE A 17 -12.96 0.10 -5.67
C PHE A 17 -12.08 -0.84 -6.51
N GLY A 18 -11.10 -1.53 -5.92
CA GLY A 18 -10.19 -2.37 -6.69
C GLY A 18 -9.17 -1.59 -7.53
N THR A 19 -8.93 -0.31 -7.24
CA THR A 19 -8.12 0.60 -8.07
C THR A 19 -6.79 1.02 -7.44
N HIS A 20 -6.55 0.65 -6.17
CA HIS A 20 -5.23 0.84 -5.56
C HIS A 20 -4.21 -0.14 -6.15
N ALA A 21 -2.92 0.20 -6.11
CA ALA A 21 -1.87 -0.68 -6.61
C ALA A 21 -1.83 -2.04 -5.86
N ASP A 22 -2.02 -2.02 -4.53
CA ASP A 22 -1.89 -3.23 -3.71
C ASP A 22 -2.95 -4.30 -4.03
N VAL A 23 -4.13 -3.92 -4.53
CA VAL A 23 -5.19 -4.89 -4.90
C VAL A 23 -5.00 -5.51 -6.29
N GLY A 24 -3.96 -5.07 -7.02
CA GLY A 24 -3.57 -5.61 -8.33
C GLY A 24 -2.70 -6.87 -8.25
N ASN A 25 -2.23 -7.25 -7.07
CA ASN A 25 -1.22 -8.30 -6.91
C ASN A 25 -1.81 -9.72 -6.98
N THR A 26 -0.97 -10.65 -7.41
CA THR A 26 -1.26 -12.09 -7.40
C THR A 26 -0.07 -12.80 -6.78
N VAL A 27 -0.35 -13.68 -5.81
CA VAL A 27 0.66 -14.37 -5.02
C VAL A 27 0.47 -15.87 -5.11
N THR A 28 1.57 -16.62 -5.09
CA THR A 28 1.55 -18.07 -4.89
C THR A 28 1.81 -18.35 -3.42
N VAL A 29 0.89 -19.08 -2.80
CA VAL A 29 0.89 -19.35 -1.37
C VAL A 29 2.01 -20.33 -1.01
N PRO A 30 2.96 -19.99 -0.12
CA PRO A 30 4.10 -20.86 0.20
C PRO A 30 3.76 -22.00 1.19
N SER A 31 2.73 -21.79 2.01
CA SER A 31 2.23 -22.73 3.02
C SER A 31 0.75 -22.49 3.24
N ASP A 32 0.00 -23.48 3.74
CA ASP A 32 -1.41 -23.31 4.03
C ASP A 32 -1.67 -22.03 4.85
N ILE A 33 -2.45 -21.12 4.28
CA ILE A 33 -2.69 -19.78 4.83
C ILE A 33 -4.18 -19.54 4.97
N VAL A 34 -4.56 -18.87 6.06
CA VAL A 34 -5.96 -18.54 6.32
C VAL A 34 -6.24 -17.11 5.86
N ASN A 35 -7.33 -16.92 5.14
CA ASN A 35 -7.81 -15.57 4.79
C ASN A 35 -8.67 -14.97 5.90
N TYR A 36 -9.03 -13.70 5.74
CA TYR A 36 -9.91 -13.00 6.68
C TYR A 36 -11.25 -13.72 6.94
N ALA A 37 -11.78 -14.47 5.96
CA ALA A 37 -13.04 -15.21 6.10
C ALA A 37 -12.89 -16.58 6.80
N GLY A 38 -11.71 -16.92 7.32
CA GLY A 38 -11.43 -18.21 7.95
C GLY A 38 -11.26 -19.36 6.95
N THR A 39 -11.17 -19.07 5.66
CA THR A 39 -10.94 -20.07 4.60
C THR A 39 -9.44 -20.36 4.51
N THR A 40 -9.08 -21.64 4.56
CA THR A 40 -7.69 -22.07 4.34
C THR A 40 -7.44 -22.22 2.84
N ILE A 41 -6.38 -21.58 2.36
CA ILE A 41 -5.88 -21.70 0.99
C ILE A 41 -4.63 -22.57 1.04
N ALA A 42 -4.65 -23.66 0.26
CA ALA A 42 -3.58 -24.64 0.25
C ALA A 42 -2.28 -24.08 -0.35
N ALA A 43 -1.14 -24.56 0.14
CA ALA A 43 0.17 -24.29 -0.42
C ALA A 43 0.23 -24.59 -1.94
N GLY A 44 0.93 -23.74 -2.68
CA GLY A 44 1.04 -23.83 -4.15
C GLY A 44 -0.13 -23.21 -4.91
N SER A 45 -1.20 -22.79 -4.24
CA SER A 45 -2.32 -22.08 -4.89
C SER A 45 -1.90 -20.67 -5.30
N THR A 46 -2.27 -20.27 -6.52
CA THR A 46 -2.13 -18.88 -6.99
C THR A 46 -3.43 -18.13 -6.78
N VAL A 47 -3.39 -17.05 -6.02
CA VAL A 47 -4.56 -16.25 -5.63
C VAL A 47 -4.29 -14.76 -5.81
N ARG A 48 -5.32 -13.99 -6.18
CA ARG A 48 -5.26 -12.53 -6.17
C ARG A 48 -5.26 -12.04 -4.73
N GLY A 49 -4.30 -11.19 -4.38
CA GLY A 49 -4.14 -10.68 -3.03
C GLY A 49 -2.68 -10.51 -2.63
N ASN A 50 -2.46 -10.33 -1.33
CA ASN A 50 -1.14 -10.21 -0.73
C ASN A 50 -1.02 -11.09 0.50
N ILE A 51 0.19 -11.51 0.83
CA ILE A 51 0.51 -12.14 2.11
C ILE A 51 1.08 -11.06 3.01
N GLN A 52 0.53 -10.95 4.22
CA GLN A 52 0.98 -9.96 5.19
C GLN A 52 1.07 -10.57 6.59
N ASN A 53 2.03 -10.12 7.36
CA ASN A 53 2.19 -10.52 8.75
C ASN A 53 2.01 -9.30 9.67
N PHE A 54 0.97 -9.35 10.50
CA PHE A 54 0.67 -8.28 11.47
C PHE A 54 1.23 -8.56 12.88
N GLY A 55 2.16 -9.52 13.02
CA GLY A 55 2.77 -9.94 14.28
C GLY A 55 2.23 -11.25 14.86
N GLY A 56 1.21 -11.85 14.24
CA GLY A 56 0.61 -13.13 14.65
C GLY A 56 0.85 -14.29 13.69
N GLY A 57 1.66 -14.09 12.64
CA GLY A 57 1.82 -15.03 11.53
C GLY A 57 1.28 -14.47 10.22
N ASP A 58 1.57 -15.19 9.13
CA ASP A 58 1.19 -14.78 7.78
C ASP A 58 -0.31 -15.01 7.55
N VAL A 59 -0.99 -14.00 7.02
CA VAL A 59 -2.40 -14.07 6.63
C VAL A 59 -2.57 -13.62 5.18
N LEU A 60 -3.61 -14.15 4.52
CA LEU A 60 -3.94 -13.78 3.15
C LEU A 60 -4.91 -12.59 3.13
N LEU A 61 -4.50 -11.52 2.45
CA LEU A 61 -5.29 -10.34 2.14
C LEU A 61 -5.88 -10.51 0.72
N ASP A 62 -7.07 -11.07 0.64
CA ASP A 62 -7.81 -11.28 -0.61
C ASP A 62 -8.90 -10.21 -0.81
N GLU A 63 -9.66 -10.30 -1.91
CA GLU A 63 -10.74 -9.36 -2.23
C GLU A 63 -11.73 -9.17 -1.07
N LYS A 64 -12.03 -10.24 -0.32
CA LYS A 64 -12.91 -10.15 0.85
C LYS A 64 -12.31 -9.27 1.94
N TRP A 65 -11.01 -9.36 2.19
CA TRP A 65 -10.34 -8.45 3.12
C TRP A 65 -10.42 -6.99 2.64
N TYR A 66 -10.08 -6.71 1.37
CA TYR A 66 -10.05 -5.35 0.81
C TYR A 66 -11.42 -4.67 0.69
N THR A 67 -12.51 -5.44 0.61
CA THR A 67 -13.88 -4.91 0.51
C THR A 67 -14.59 -4.82 1.86
N THR A 68 -13.97 -5.32 2.95
CA THR A 68 -14.56 -5.33 4.29
C THR A 68 -13.61 -4.69 5.32
N LEU A 69 -12.91 -5.50 6.13
CA LEU A 69 -12.02 -5.06 7.20
C LEU A 69 -10.95 -4.08 6.68
N GLY A 70 -10.34 -4.43 5.55
CA GLY A 70 -9.22 -3.73 4.95
C GLY A 70 -9.58 -2.47 4.16
N GLY A 71 -10.86 -2.19 3.89
CA GLY A 71 -11.23 -1.11 2.97
C GLY A 71 -12.51 -0.33 3.31
N GLY A 72 -12.73 0.72 2.53
CA GLY A 72 -13.93 1.58 2.58
C GLY A 72 -14.01 2.54 3.77
N PHE A 73 -14.98 3.46 3.70
CA PHE A 73 -15.41 4.29 4.82
C PHE A 73 -16.48 3.53 5.63
N GLY A 74 -16.27 3.37 6.95
CA GLY A 74 -17.28 2.85 7.89
C GLY A 74 -17.24 1.34 8.17
N GLY A 75 -16.68 0.52 7.27
CA GLY A 75 -16.46 -0.93 7.48
C GLY A 75 -15.06 -1.30 8.01
N SER A 76 -14.08 -0.42 7.81
CA SER A 76 -12.73 -0.63 8.29
C SER A 76 -12.60 -0.27 9.77
N VAL A 77 -12.57 -1.28 10.64
CA VAL A 77 -12.29 -1.13 12.08
C VAL A 77 -10.79 -1.05 12.39
N ILE A 78 -9.95 -0.95 11.35
CA ILE A 78 -8.48 -0.92 11.45
C ILE A 78 -7.91 0.45 11.03
N SER A 79 -8.63 1.52 11.38
CA SER A 79 -8.34 2.89 10.97
C SER A 79 -6.96 3.40 11.41
N GLU A 80 -6.38 2.76 12.42
CA GLU A 80 -5.05 3.00 12.96
C GLU A 80 -3.96 2.70 11.92
N PHE A 81 -4.17 1.71 11.03
CA PHE A 81 -3.24 1.41 9.94
C PHE A 81 -3.29 2.44 8.80
N ALA A 82 -4.25 3.37 8.84
CA ALA A 82 -4.34 4.42 7.84
C ALA A 82 -3.38 5.57 8.08
N VAL A 83 -2.66 5.59 9.21
CA VAL A 83 -1.65 6.61 9.49
C VAL A 83 -0.33 6.21 8.84
N ALA A 84 0.16 7.06 7.94
CA ALA A 84 1.47 6.92 7.30
C ALA A 84 2.36 8.13 7.62
N ASP A 85 3.68 7.90 7.60
CA ASP A 85 4.67 8.96 7.69
C ASP A 85 4.63 9.83 6.43
N ALA A 86 4.33 11.10 6.63
CA ALA A 86 4.29 12.13 5.62
C ALA A 86 5.56 12.98 5.59
N SER A 87 6.61 12.58 6.31
CA SER A 87 7.92 13.21 6.25
C SER A 87 8.54 12.99 4.87
N TYR A 88 8.92 14.07 4.19
CA TYR A 88 9.65 13.97 2.93
C TYR A 88 10.75 15.04 2.85
N VAL A 89 11.87 14.64 2.26
CA VAL A 89 12.91 15.58 1.80
C VAL A 89 12.92 15.50 0.29
N ARG A 90 12.70 16.63 -0.37
CA ARG A 90 12.79 16.71 -1.83
C ARG A 90 13.73 17.82 -2.25
N PHE A 91 14.60 17.50 -3.19
CA PHE A 91 15.37 18.49 -3.89
C PHE A 91 14.42 19.21 -4.86
N ARG A 92 14.06 20.46 -4.55
CA ARG A 92 12.95 21.15 -5.22
C ARG A 92 13.33 21.66 -6.61
N GLU A 93 14.53 22.17 -6.78
CA GLU A 93 15.00 22.74 -8.04
C GLU A 93 16.53 22.87 -8.05
N LEU A 94 17.18 22.50 -9.17
CA LEU A 94 18.60 22.75 -9.45
C LEU A 94 18.62 23.47 -10.78
N THR A 95 19.15 24.69 -10.76
CA THR A 95 19.35 25.46 -11.99
C THR A 95 20.83 25.74 -12.13
N LEU A 96 21.43 25.21 -13.20
CA LEU A 96 22.81 25.47 -13.60
C LEU A 96 22.80 26.25 -14.91
N GLY A 97 23.28 27.50 -14.86
CA GLY A 97 23.48 28.33 -16.03
C GLY A 97 24.96 28.61 -16.23
N TYR A 98 25.41 28.59 -17.49
CA TYR A 98 26.74 29.07 -17.87
C TYR A 98 26.62 30.01 -19.08
N GLU A 99 27.48 31.03 -19.13
CA GLU A 99 27.61 31.94 -20.27
C GLU A 99 29.08 31.94 -20.71
N LEU A 100 29.36 31.46 -21.93
CA LEU A 100 30.69 31.56 -22.53
C LEU A 100 30.79 32.85 -23.33
N LYS A 101 31.74 33.71 -22.96
CA LYS A 101 32.10 34.89 -23.75
C LYS A 101 33.13 34.50 -24.79
N ASN A 102 32.78 34.63 -26.07
CA ASN A 102 33.74 34.48 -27.15
C ASN A 102 34.53 35.79 -27.33
N THR A 103 35.54 36.00 -26.49
CA THR A 103 36.62 36.93 -26.80
C THR A 103 37.91 36.13 -26.89
N LEU A 104 38.16 35.57 -28.08
CA LEU A 104 39.50 35.17 -28.47
C LEU A 104 40.24 36.47 -28.82
N VAL A 105 41.17 36.90 -27.97
CA VAL A 105 42.22 37.86 -28.33
C VAL A 105 43.51 37.09 -28.53
#